data_AF-A0A3D3SZA2-F1
#
_entry.id   AF-A0A3D3SZA2-F1
#
_cell.length_a   1.000
_cell.length_b   1.000
_cell.length_c   1.000
_cell.angle_alpha   90.00
_cell.angle_beta   90.00
_cell.angle_gamma   90.00
#
_symmetry.space_group_name_H-M   'P 1'
#
loop_
_entity.id
_entity.type
_entity.pdbx_description
1 polymer ?
#
loop_
_entity_poly.entity_id
_entity_poly.type
_entity_poly.pdbx_seq_one_letter_code
_entity_poly.pdbx_strand_id
1 'polypeptide(L)'
;MVKFGESGMKVIRWFETSMRTGIKAACATGILTHAAVTQAATIEDISFSALPNEQFEIKLDFDGQAVVPKGYTVQSPARVVLDFEGTESALKEKKYPLSFTNGESAVVLSAGGRTRVIVNLESPAPYEVESSGDIVTLVVGHGAGAGAAAMASTQSMSNGSKSTKRRDGTVAIRQTENAVEDVDFSRSESGEGIVSVKLANANTPIDVSKEGSSIILSLYRTALPQALDRKLDVIDFATPIKTIDTVGDGLTTRITIDAMGEYDYLAYQADNQYVVSVKPLTRQEVEDRKKNEFAGEKLSLNFQDIEVRSVLQLIADFTGLNLVASDTVEGNITLRLESVPWDQALDIVLKAKGLDKRQQGNVLMVAPAVEIAEQERLQVEANKQLIELAPLVTDFVRVRYADARELFELFDVDEGGGGGSSDENATSSILSERGTAIVDERTNTIILTDVQDKIDEFRRLVKELDIPIKQVEIDARIIV
;
A
#
# COMPACT_ATOMS: atom_id res chain seq x y z
N MET A 1 -29.37 -70.21 -19.25
CA MET A 1 -30.78 -70.61 -19.02
C MET A 1 -31.15 -70.10 -17.64
N VAL A 2 -31.97 -69.07 -17.43
CA VAL A 2 -33.43 -68.90 -17.63
C VAL A 2 -34.09 -68.69 -16.25
N LYS A 3 -34.77 -67.53 -16.13
CA LYS A 3 -35.98 -67.17 -15.35
C LYS A 3 -35.98 -67.01 -13.82
N PHE A 4 -36.23 -65.76 -13.41
CA PHE A 4 -37.45 -65.23 -12.77
C PHE A 4 -38.42 -66.19 -12.05
N GLY A 5 -38.90 -65.76 -10.88
CA GLY A 5 -40.18 -66.20 -10.31
C GLY A 5 -40.45 -65.67 -8.90
N GLU A 6 -41.28 -64.64 -8.79
CA GLU A 6 -41.95 -64.19 -7.57
C GLU A 6 -42.87 -65.28 -6.99
N SER A 7 -42.98 -65.33 -5.66
CA SER A 7 -44.24 -65.61 -4.94
C SER A 7 -44.02 -65.50 -3.44
N GLY A 8 -44.48 -64.38 -2.87
CA GLY A 8 -44.92 -64.37 -1.48
C GLY A 8 -46.35 -64.91 -1.39
N MET A 9 -46.70 -65.62 -0.32
CA MET A 9 -48.05 -65.53 0.25
C MET A 9 -48.21 -66.32 1.56
N LYS A 10 -49.19 -65.78 2.31
CA LYS A 10 -50.02 -66.36 3.39
C LYS A 10 -49.62 -65.79 4.77
N VAL A 11 -50.53 -65.20 5.54
CA VAL A 11 -51.78 -65.82 6.02
C VAL A 11 -52.75 -64.73 6.60
N ILE A 12 -53.99 -64.65 6.06
CA ILE A 12 -55.33 -64.46 6.73
C ILE A 12 -55.71 -63.07 7.34
N ARG A 13 -56.63 -62.27 6.71
CA ARG A 13 -58.10 -62.06 6.98
C ARG A 13 -58.38 -61.29 8.31
N TRP A 14 -59.27 -60.28 8.49
CA TRP A 14 -60.47 -59.76 7.82
C TRP A 14 -61.02 -58.55 8.66
N PHE A 15 -61.63 -57.52 8.03
CA PHE A 15 -62.61 -56.50 8.53
C PHE A 15 -62.22 -55.15 9.21
N GLU A 16 -62.10 -54.12 8.36
CA GLU A 16 -62.82 -52.82 8.28
C GLU A 16 -63.74 -52.29 9.43
N THR A 17 -63.47 -51.03 9.85
CA THR A 17 -64.39 -49.85 9.86
C THR A 17 -64.61 -49.10 11.19
N SER A 18 -64.05 -47.88 11.23
CA SER A 18 -64.58 -46.60 11.78
C SER A 18 -64.94 -46.46 13.26
N MET A 19 -64.86 -45.32 13.94
CA MET A 19 -64.33 -43.96 13.76
C MET A 19 -64.75 -43.22 15.05
N ARG A 20 -64.04 -42.16 15.46
CA ARG A 20 -64.47 -41.04 16.35
C ARG A 20 -64.02 -41.00 17.83
N THR A 21 -63.02 -40.11 18.02
CA THR A 21 -62.90 -39.04 19.04
C THR A 21 -62.31 -39.34 20.42
N GLY A 22 -61.23 -38.63 20.78
CA GLY A 22 -61.17 -37.95 22.09
C GLY A 22 -59.98 -38.17 23.05
N ILE A 23 -58.80 -37.61 22.74
CA ILE A 23 -57.86 -36.89 23.64
C ILE A 23 -57.45 -37.53 25.00
N LYS A 24 -56.16 -37.86 25.18
CA LYS A 24 -55.18 -37.16 26.07
C LYS A 24 -53.84 -37.93 26.22
N ALA A 25 -52.79 -37.31 25.65
CA ALA A 25 -51.45 -37.09 26.20
C ALA A 25 -50.66 -38.23 26.87
N ALA A 26 -49.57 -38.65 26.22
CA ALA A 26 -48.22 -38.63 26.80
C ALA A 26 -47.17 -38.74 25.67
N CYS A 27 -46.44 -37.65 25.48
CA CYS A 27 -45.37 -37.48 24.51
C CYS A 27 -44.15 -38.38 24.80
N ALA A 28 -43.65 -39.07 23.78
CA ALA A 28 -42.25 -39.47 23.69
C ALA A 28 -41.78 -39.17 22.25
N THR A 29 -41.38 -37.92 22.08
CA THR A 29 -40.87 -37.31 20.85
C THR A 29 -39.49 -37.90 20.54
N GLY A 30 -39.41 -38.76 19.51
CA GLY A 30 -38.15 -39.05 18.84
C GLY A 30 -37.76 -37.86 17.96
N ILE A 31 -37.09 -36.87 18.55
CA ILE A 31 -36.54 -35.74 17.81
C ILE A 31 -35.30 -36.25 17.07
N LEU A 32 -35.43 -36.45 15.76
CA LEU A 32 -34.31 -36.50 14.83
C LEU A 32 -33.63 -35.12 14.87
N THR A 33 -32.58 -34.99 15.69
CA THR A 33 -31.66 -33.86 15.63
C THR A 33 -30.95 -33.92 14.28
N HIS A 34 -31.49 -33.21 13.29
CA HIS A 34 -30.72 -32.81 12.13
C HIS A 34 -29.70 -31.80 12.65
N ALA A 35 -28.44 -32.22 12.77
CA ALA A 35 -27.35 -31.27 12.87
C ALA A 35 -27.39 -30.46 11.57
N ALA A 36 -27.88 -29.22 11.65
CA ALA A 36 -27.65 -28.25 10.59
C ALA A 36 -26.14 -28.08 10.52
N VAL A 37 -25.51 -28.70 9.52
CA VAL A 37 -24.18 -28.29 9.10
C VAL A 37 -24.38 -26.87 8.60
N THR A 38 -23.97 -25.89 9.41
CA THR A 38 -23.78 -24.52 8.94
C THR A 38 -22.69 -24.58 7.89
N GLN A 39 -23.11 -24.68 6.62
CA GLN A 39 -22.22 -24.43 5.49
C GLN A 39 -21.70 -23.00 5.63
N ALA A 40 -20.38 -22.83 5.53
CA ALA A 40 -19.80 -21.51 5.40
C ALA A 40 -20.35 -20.88 4.12
N ALA A 41 -20.79 -19.63 4.19
CA ALA A 41 -21.22 -18.91 3.00
C ALA A 41 -19.98 -18.63 2.13
N THR A 42 -20.08 -18.85 0.82
CA THR A 42 -18.93 -18.73 -0.09
C THR A 42 -19.16 -17.56 -1.04
N ILE A 43 -18.18 -16.66 -1.14
CA ILE A 43 -18.19 -15.62 -2.17
C ILE A 43 -17.81 -16.26 -3.50
N GLU A 44 -18.72 -16.26 -4.47
CA GLU A 44 -18.53 -16.89 -5.78
C GLU A 44 -18.12 -15.89 -6.86
N ASP A 45 -18.58 -14.65 -6.76
CA ASP A 45 -18.28 -13.61 -7.74
C ASP A 45 -18.09 -12.23 -7.10
N ILE A 46 -17.34 -11.38 -7.79
CA ILE A 46 -17.11 -9.99 -7.43
C ILE A 46 -17.19 -9.13 -8.68
N SER A 47 -17.99 -8.07 -8.61
CA SER A 47 -18.17 -7.12 -9.71
C SER A 47 -18.04 -5.68 -9.24
N PHE A 48 -17.68 -4.81 -10.17
CA PHE A 48 -17.34 -3.41 -9.89
C PHE A 48 -18.07 -2.51 -10.89
N SER A 49 -18.68 -1.43 -10.41
CA SER A 49 -19.34 -0.45 -11.26
C SER A 49 -19.03 0.97 -10.80
N ALA A 50 -18.79 1.88 -11.75
CA ALA A 50 -18.70 3.30 -11.45
C ALA A 50 -20.11 3.87 -11.22
N LEU A 51 -20.23 4.80 -10.27
CA LEU A 51 -21.44 5.54 -9.95
C LEU A 51 -21.21 7.05 -10.19
N PRO A 52 -22.28 7.86 -10.35
CA PRO A 52 -22.15 9.30 -10.44
C PRO A 52 -21.43 9.92 -9.22
N ASN A 53 -20.87 11.11 -9.39
CA ASN A 53 -20.17 11.87 -8.32
C ASN A 53 -18.92 11.15 -7.76
N GLU A 54 -18.10 10.55 -8.64
CA GLU A 54 -16.83 9.91 -8.25
C GLU A 54 -17.01 8.74 -7.26
N GLN A 55 -18.21 8.18 -7.23
CA GLN A 55 -18.52 6.99 -6.43
C GLN A 55 -18.24 5.73 -7.25
N PHE A 56 -18.03 4.64 -6.54
CA PHE A 56 -18.02 3.32 -7.15
C PHE A 56 -18.64 2.30 -6.20
N GLU A 57 -19.24 1.27 -6.78
CA GLU A 57 -19.77 0.13 -6.05
C GLU A 57 -18.94 -1.13 -6.29
N ILE A 58 -18.84 -1.95 -5.25
CA ILE A 58 -18.32 -3.31 -5.29
C ILE A 58 -19.45 -4.24 -4.85
N LYS A 59 -19.81 -5.19 -5.70
CA LYS A 59 -20.86 -6.17 -5.45
C LYS A 59 -20.25 -7.55 -5.30
N LEU A 60 -20.55 -8.21 -4.18
CA LEU A 60 -20.11 -9.56 -3.82
C LEU A 60 -21.32 -10.49 -3.87
N ASP A 61 -21.24 -11.54 -4.70
CA ASP A 61 -22.29 -12.55 -4.83
C ASP A 61 -21.90 -13.81 -4.04
N PHE A 62 -22.82 -14.32 -3.23
CA PHE A 62 -22.64 -15.48 -2.36
C PHE A 62 -23.40 -16.70 -2.89
N ASP A 63 -22.91 -17.90 -2.56
CA ASP A 63 -23.57 -19.19 -2.85
C ASP A 63 -24.87 -19.44 -2.05
N GLY A 64 -25.25 -18.49 -1.20
CA GLY A 64 -26.36 -18.58 -0.27
C GLY A 64 -26.66 -17.23 0.38
N GLN A 65 -27.31 -17.23 1.56
CA GLN A 65 -27.63 -15.97 2.23
C GLN A 65 -26.36 -15.21 2.63
N ALA A 66 -26.25 -13.97 2.15
CA ALA A 66 -25.10 -13.11 2.39
C ALA A 66 -24.91 -12.81 3.89
N VAL A 67 -23.65 -12.82 4.30
CA VAL A 67 -23.25 -12.47 5.67
C VAL A 67 -22.98 -10.97 5.75
N VAL A 68 -23.55 -10.29 6.75
CA VAL A 68 -23.31 -8.86 6.98
C VAL A 68 -21.85 -8.67 7.48
N PRO A 69 -21.02 -7.89 6.79
CA PRO A 69 -19.63 -7.69 7.21
C PRO A 69 -19.49 -6.67 8.34
N LYS A 70 -18.38 -6.75 9.06
CA LYS A 70 -17.89 -5.67 9.92
C LYS A 70 -16.94 -4.79 9.10
N GLY A 71 -17.29 -3.52 8.91
CA GLY A 71 -16.50 -2.58 8.12
C GLY A 71 -15.72 -1.56 8.97
N TYR A 72 -14.54 -1.14 8.52
CA TYR A 72 -13.81 0.02 9.06
C TYR A 72 -12.87 0.66 8.02
N THR A 73 -12.40 1.88 8.28
CA THR A 73 -11.50 2.64 7.41
C THR A 73 -10.12 2.79 8.04
N VAL A 74 -9.07 2.73 7.23
CA VAL A 74 -7.67 3.03 7.58
C VAL A 74 -7.24 4.25 6.76
N GLN A 75 -6.48 5.19 7.34
CA GLN A 75 -6.17 6.47 6.68
C GLN A 75 -4.76 6.57 6.07
N SER A 76 -3.83 5.70 6.45
CA SER A 76 -2.44 5.77 5.98
C SER A 76 -1.86 4.36 5.81
N PRO A 77 -1.92 3.78 4.58
CA PRO A 77 -2.61 4.30 3.39
C PRO A 77 -4.15 4.21 3.51
N ALA A 78 -4.86 4.96 2.67
CA ALA A 78 -6.33 5.02 2.70
C ALA A 78 -6.93 3.67 2.26
N ARG A 79 -7.70 3.01 3.15
CA ARG A 79 -8.33 1.71 2.88
C ARG A 79 -9.71 1.59 3.50
N VAL A 80 -10.60 0.85 2.85
CA VAL A 80 -11.85 0.33 3.45
C VAL A 80 -11.70 -1.18 3.61
N VAL A 81 -11.93 -1.69 4.82
CA VAL A 81 -11.80 -3.12 5.14
C VAL A 81 -13.15 -3.66 5.57
N LEU A 82 -13.57 -4.77 4.96
CA LEU A 82 -14.78 -5.51 5.30
C LEU A 82 -14.43 -6.93 5.74
N ASP A 83 -14.84 -7.30 6.95
CA ASP A 83 -14.63 -8.63 7.52
C ASP A 83 -15.93 -9.44 7.56
N PHE A 84 -15.92 -10.57 6.85
CA PHE A 84 -17.01 -11.55 6.79
C PHE A 84 -16.66 -12.77 7.65
N GLU A 85 -17.37 -12.96 8.76
CA GLU A 85 -17.17 -14.11 9.64
C GLU A 85 -17.92 -15.35 9.13
N GLY A 86 -17.30 -16.53 9.20
CA GLY A 86 -17.86 -17.78 8.71
C GLY A 86 -18.00 -17.84 7.18
N THR A 87 -17.20 -17.06 6.46
CA THR A 87 -17.28 -16.90 5.00
C THR A 87 -15.98 -17.33 4.34
N GLU A 88 -16.07 -18.11 3.27
CA GLU A 88 -14.94 -18.48 2.39
C GLU A 88 -15.02 -17.73 1.04
N SER A 89 -13.95 -17.78 0.24
CA SER A 89 -13.90 -17.16 -1.08
C SER A 89 -13.54 -18.22 -2.13
N ALA A 90 -14.43 -18.39 -3.11
CA ALA A 90 -14.22 -19.22 -4.31
C ALA A 90 -13.79 -18.38 -5.53
N LEU A 91 -13.48 -17.10 -5.31
CA LEU A 91 -13.01 -16.19 -6.35
C LEU A 91 -11.72 -16.70 -7.00
N LYS A 92 -11.63 -16.56 -8.32
CA LYS A 92 -10.47 -16.99 -9.11
C LYS A 92 -9.22 -16.17 -8.82
N GLU A 93 -9.40 -14.89 -8.53
CA GLU A 93 -8.33 -13.93 -8.27
C GLU A 93 -8.47 -13.39 -6.84
N LYS A 94 -7.33 -13.09 -6.23
CA LYS A 94 -7.29 -12.50 -4.88
C LYS A 94 -7.17 -10.98 -4.90
N LYS A 95 -6.82 -10.39 -6.05
CA LYS A 95 -6.62 -8.95 -6.22
C LYS A 95 -7.25 -8.53 -7.54
N TYR A 96 -8.00 -7.45 -7.48
CA TYR A 96 -8.71 -6.85 -8.59
C TYR A 96 -8.28 -5.38 -8.70
N PRO A 97 -7.66 -4.96 -9.81
CA PRO A 97 -7.37 -3.54 -10.02
C PRO A 97 -8.69 -2.76 -10.15
N LEU A 98 -8.76 -1.60 -9.51
CA LEU A 98 -9.87 -0.67 -9.66
C LEU A 98 -9.39 0.48 -10.53
N SER A 99 -10.21 0.88 -11.50
CA SER A 99 -9.91 1.98 -12.42
C SER A 99 -10.92 3.12 -12.22
N PHE A 100 -11.14 3.50 -10.96
CA PHE A 100 -12.07 4.55 -10.56
C PHE A 100 -11.32 5.69 -9.88
N THR A 101 -11.84 6.92 -9.95
CA THR A 101 -11.18 8.17 -9.49
C THR A 101 -10.58 8.11 -8.07
N ASN A 102 -11.10 7.27 -7.16
CA ASN A 102 -10.57 7.12 -5.81
C ASN A 102 -10.29 5.66 -5.41
N GLY A 103 -10.35 4.70 -6.35
CA GLY A 103 -10.16 3.28 -6.08
C GLY A 103 -8.93 2.74 -6.80
N GLU A 104 -7.98 2.15 -6.06
CA GLU A 104 -6.74 1.61 -6.60
C GLU A 104 -6.84 0.09 -6.84
N SER A 105 -7.29 -0.67 -5.84
CA SER A 105 -7.50 -2.12 -5.95
C SER A 105 -8.41 -2.68 -4.85
N ALA A 106 -9.08 -3.80 -5.13
CA ALA A 106 -9.76 -4.63 -4.14
C ALA A 106 -9.02 -5.96 -3.95
N VAL A 107 -8.74 -6.34 -2.70
CA VAL A 107 -8.05 -7.57 -2.34
C VAL A 107 -8.95 -8.42 -1.46
N VAL A 108 -9.15 -9.69 -1.81
CA VAL A 108 -9.98 -10.65 -1.08
C VAL A 108 -9.09 -11.75 -0.49
N LEU A 109 -9.08 -11.84 0.83
CA LEU A 109 -8.27 -12.80 1.59
C LEU A 109 -9.20 -13.69 2.42
N SER A 110 -9.13 -15.01 2.25
CA SER A 110 -9.87 -15.97 3.09
C SER A 110 -8.90 -16.81 3.92
N ALA A 111 -9.05 -16.78 5.23
CA ALA A 111 -8.26 -17.57 6.18
C ALA A 111 -9.04 -17.83 7.47
N GLY A 112 -8.92 -19.04 8.04
CA GLY A 112 -9.47 -19.37 9.35
C GLY A 112 -11.00 -19.21 9.48
N GLY A 113 -11.73 -19.40 8.38
CA GLY A 113 -13.20 -19.20 8.34
C GLY A 113 -13.62 -17.73 8.36
N ARG A 114 -12.72 -16.79 8.04
CA ARG A 114 -13.03 -15.37 7.84
C ARG A 114 -12.54 -14.95 6.47
N THR A 115 -13.37 -14.21 5.74
CA THR A 115 -12.98 -13.54 4.50
C THR A 115 -12.89 -12.04 4.74
N ARG A 116 -11.76 -11.44 4.37
CA ARG A 116 -11.48 -10.01 4.47
C ARG A 116 -11.39 -9.42 3.06
N VAL A 117 -12.20 -8.42 2.78
CA VAL A 117 -12.14 -7.62 1.54
C VAL A 117 -11.51 -6.27 1.87
N ILE A 118 -10.41 -5.92 1.22
CA ILE A 118 -9.63 -4.70 1.42
C ILE A 118 -9.69 -3.88 0.14
N VAL A 119 -10.26 -2.68 0.22
CA VAL A 119 -10.30 -1.73 -0.89
C VAL A 119 -9.25 -0.65 -0.63
N ASN A 120 -8.20 -0.62 -1.46
CA ASN A 120 -7.18 0.42 -1.44
C ASN A 120 -7.70 1.66 -2.19
N LEU A 121 -7.55 2.82 -1.57
CA LEU A 121 -8.04 4.10 -2.06
C LEU A 121 -6.88 5.10 -2.21
N GLU A 122 -7.04 6.05 -3.13
CA GLU A 122 -6.10 7.17 -3.27
C GLU A 122 -6.23 8.16 -2.10
N SER A 123 -7.45 8.42 -1.65
CA SER A 123 -7.76 9.29 -0.52
C SER A 123 -8.87 8.71 0.37
N PRO A 124 -8.89 9.02 1.70
CA PRO A 124 -9.92 8.51 2.60
C PRO A 124 -11.32 8.96 2.16
N ALA A 125 -12.21 8.00 1.93
CA ALA A 125 -13.60 8.28 1.54
C ALA A 125 -14.60 7.58 2.49
N PRO A 126 -15.77 8.20 2.72
CA PRO A 126 -16.88 7.52 3.38
C PRO A 126 -17.36 6.33 2.54
N TYR A 127 -17.93 5.32 3.21
CA TYR A 127 -18.48 4.15 2.56
C TYR A 127 -19.78 3.71 3.22
N GLU A 128 -20.60 2.98 2.47
CA GLU A 128 -21.83 2.36 2.93
C GLU A 128 -21.85 0.90 2.48
N VAL A 129 -22.37 0.00 3.33
CA VAL A 129 -22.51 -1.42 3.02
C VAL A 129 -23.95 -1.84 3.22
N GLU A 130 -24.53 -2.44 2.20
CA GLU A 130 -25.85 -3.04 2.23
C GLU A 130 -25.74 -4.54 1.95
N SER A 131 -26.48 -5.35 2.70
CA SER A 131 -26.59 -6.79 2.47
C SER A 131 -28.05 -7.14 2.20
N SER A 132 -28.31 -7.75 1.05
CA SER A 132 -29.66 -8.10 0.59
C SER A 132 -29.63 -9.44 -0.13
N GLY A 133 -30.35 -10.42 0.42
CA GLY A 133 -30.40 -11.77 -0.14
C GLY A 133 -29.04 -12.48 -0.10
N ASP A 134 -28.52 -12.78 -1.28
CA ASP A 134 -27.22 -13.41 -1.58
C ASP A 134 -26.14 -12.39 -1.99
N ILE A 135 -26.44 -11.10 -1.88
CA ILE A 135 -25.55 -10.02 -2.35
C ILE A 135 -25.14 -9.12 -1.19
N VAL A 136 -23.86 -8.72 -1.20
CA VAL A 136 -23.36 -7.57 -0.42
C VAL A 136 -22.84 -6.50 -1.37
N THR A 137 -23.36 -5.29 -1.22
CA THR A 137 -22.95 -4.12 -1.99
C THR A 137 -22.23 -3.13 -1.08
N LEU A 138 -21.00 -2.81 -1.45
CA LEU A 138 -20.20 -1.74 -0.85
C LEU A 138 -20.21 -0.53 -1.80
N VAL A 139 -20.64 0.63 -1.33
CA VAL A 139 -20.54 1.90 -2.06
C VAL A 139 -19.48 2.77 -1.39
N VAL A 140 -18.48 3.21 -2.15
CA VAL A 140 -17.40 4.10 -1.67
C VAL A 140 -17.56 5.49 -2.30
N GLY A 141 -17.36 6.53 -1.50
CA GLY A 141 -17.59 7.94 -1.89
C GLY A 141 -18.99 8.46 -1.56
N HIS A 142 -19.80 7.67 -0.83
CA HIS A 142 -21.14 8.08 -0.42
C HIS A 142 -21.08 9.23 0.60
N GLY A 143 -21.59 10.42 0.23
CA GLY A 143 -21.76 11.52 1.19
C GLY A 143 -20.63 12.55 1.26
N ALA A 144 -19.96 12.88 0.15
CA ALA A 144 -19.09 14.07 0.05
C ALA A 144 -19.83 15.42 0.30
N GLY A 145 -21.14 15.40 0.54
CA GLY A 145 -21.91 16.49 1.11
C GLY A 145 -22.70 16.01 2.33
N ALA A 146 -22.39 16.56 3.50
CA ALA A 146 -23.07 16.35 4.79
C ALA A 146 -22.79 15.01 5.52
N GLY A 147 -21.60 14.88 6.10
CA GLY A 147 -21.30 13.78 7.04
C GLY A 147 -20.09 13.95 7.95
N ALA A 148 -19.19 14.91 7.66
CA ALA A 148 -17.93 15.10 8.41
C ALA A 148 -18.09 15.68 9.84
N ALA A 149 -19.31 15.91 10.33
CA ALA A 149 -19.57 16.51 11.64
C ALA A 149 -20.21 15.57 12.68
N ALA A 150 -20.47 14.30 12.35
CA ALA A 150 -21.24 13.40 13.22
C ALA A 150 -20.58 12.03 13.46
N MET A 151 -19.25 11.97 13.63
CA MET A 151 -18.59 10.79 14.23
C MET A 151 -17.59 11.13 15.34
N ALA A 152 -17.44 12.41 15.70
CA ALA A 152 -16.55 12.86 16.78
C ALA A 152 -17.18 12.82 18.19
N SER A 153 -18.45 12.41 18.34
CA SER A 153 -19.13 12.46 19.64
C SER A 153 -20.02 11.24 19.91
N THR A 154 -19.45 10.04 19.92
CA THR A 154 -20.08 8.92 20.63
C THR A 154 -19.05 8.06 21.34
N GLN A 155 -18.29 8.64 22.27
CA GLN A 155 -17.73 7.90 23.40
C GLN A 155 -17.29 8.87 24.52
N SER A 156 -18.28 9.42 25.20
CA SER A 156 -18.13 9.84 26.58
C SER A 156 -19.50 9.88 27.20
N MET A 157 -19.79 8.87 28.01
CA MET A 157 -20.52 8.95 29.28
C MET A 157 -20.95 7.53 29.70
N SER A 158 -20.08 6.83 30.41
CA SER A 158 -20.43 6.16 31.67
C SER A 158 -19.19 5.53 32.27
N ASN A 159 -18.70 6.08 33.38
CA ASN A 159 -18.76 5.27 34.59
C ASN A 159 -18.70 6.14 35.84
N GLY A 160 -19.64 5.87 36.74
CA GLY A 160 -19.77 6.53 38.02
C GLY A 160 -18.61 6.21 38.95
N SER A 161 -18.22 7.25 39.68
CA SER A 161 -17.43 7.21 40.90
C SER A 161 -17.85 6.10 41.86
N LYS A 162 -16.87 5.33 42.37
CA LYS A 162 -16.78 4.95 43.79
C LYS A 162 -15.37 4.50 44.21
N SER A 163 -14.90 5.13 45.29
CA SER A 163 -13.98 4.61 46.33
C SER A 163 -12.45 4.72 46.14
N THR A 164 -11.91 5.83 46.67
CA THR A 164 -10.83 5.92 47.69
C THR A 164 -9.79 4.78 47.83
N LYS A 165 -8.51 5.08 47.55
CA LYS A 165 -7.45 5.28 48.58
C LYS A 165 -6.13 5.71 47.91
N ARG A 166 -5.49 6.73 48.50
CA ARG A 166 -4.13 7.18 48.18
C ARG A 166 -3.09 6.13 48.61
N ARG A 167 -2.12 5.83 47.74
CA ARG A 167 -0.70 5.75 48.11
C ARG A 167 0.21 5.57 46.89
N ASP A 168 1.19 6.46 46.86
CA ASP A 168 2.58 6.30 46.44
C ASP A 168 2.93 6.09 44.96
N GLY A 169 4.01 6.76 44.58
CA GLY A 169 4.44 6.98 43.21
C GLY A 169 5.08 5.75 42.58
N THR A 170 4.62 5.42 41.38
CA THR A 170 5.46 4.90 40.30
C THR A 170 4.72 5.27 39.02
N VAL A 171 5.28 6.17 38.22
CA VAL A 171 4.80 6.40 36.85
C VAL A 171 5.25 5.17 36.06
N ALA A 172 4.39 4.15 36.02
CA ALA A 172 4.55 3.07 35.07
C ALA A 172 4.53 3.70 33.68
N ILE A 173 5.68 3.66 32.99
CA ILE A 173 5.77 3.87 31.55
C ILE A 173 4.71 2.96 30.94
N ARG A 174 3.71 3.55 30.29
CA ARG A 174 2.80 2.79 29.44
C ARG A 174 3.68 2.11 28.40
N GLN A 175 3.92 0.81 28.58
CA GLN A 175 4.51 -0.03 27.55
C GLN A 175 3.80 0.31 26.24
N THR A 176 4.56 0.60 25.19
CA THR A 176 4.00 0.58 23.84
C THR A 176 3.29 -0.77 23.71
N GLU A 177 1.97 -0.74 23.59
CA GLU A 177 1.17 -1.97 23.51
C GLU A 177 1.61 -2.81 22.30
N ASN A 178 2.20 -2.17 21.29
CA ASN A 178 2.75 -2.80 20.11
C ASN A 178 4.25 -3.12 20.30
N ALA A 179 4.60 -4.37 20.09
CA ALA A 179 5.97 -4.86 20.06
C ALA A 179 6.12 -5.97 19.01
N VAL A 180 7.31 -6.13 18.46
CA VAL A 180 7.66 -7.31 17.65
C VAL A 180 8.02 -8.45 18.61
N GLU A 181 7.31 -9.57 18.50
CA GLU A 181 7.56 -10.77 19.31
C GLU A 181 8.52 -11.75 18.65
N ASP A 182 8.53 -11.79 17.32
CA ASP A 182 9.42 -12.67 16.56
C ASP A 182 9.56 -12.21 15.11
N VAL A 183 10.68 -12.55 14.48
CA VAL A 183 10.92 -12.41 13.05
C VAL A 183 11.58 -13.69 12.57
N ASP A 184 10.87 -14.40 11.69
CA ASP A 184 11.26 -15.70 11.16
C ASP A 184 11.20 -15.74 9.63
N PHE A 185 11.92 -16.68 9.05
CA PHE A 185 11.97 -16.92 7.61
C PHE A 185 11.75 -18.39 7.29
N SER A 186 10.92 -18.63 6.28
CA SER A 186 10.71 -19.97 5.72
C SER A 186 10.67 -19.93 4.21
N ARG A 187 10.99 -21.07 3.59
CA ARG A 187 10.88 -21.27 2.15
C ARG A 187 9.65 -22.11 1.83
N SER A 188 8.90 -21.74 0.80
CA SER A 188 7.80 -22.55 0.25
C SER A 188 8.30 -23.62 -0.74
N GLU A 189 7.45 -24.62 -1.02
CA GLU A 189 7.72 -25.64 -2.05
C GLU A 189 7.89 -25.03 -3.46
N SER A 190 7.24 -23.89 -3.74
CA SER A 190 7.35 -23.13 -4.99
C SER A 190 8.62 -22.28 -5.10
N GLY A 191 9.47 -22.24 -4.06
CA GLY A 191 10.69 -21.42 -4.03
C GLY A 191 10.47 -19.97 -3.61
N GLU A 192 9.30 -19.65 -3.04
CA GLU A 192 9.02 -18.35 -2.46
C GLU A 192 9.72 -18.22 -1.10
N GLY A 193 10.20 -17.01 -0.80
CA GLY A 193 10.68 -16.65 0.53
C GLY A 193 9.55 -16.04 1.34
N ILE A 194 9.23 -16.60 2.51
CA ILE A 194 8.16 -16.14 3.38
C ILE A 194 8.79 -15.60 4.67
N VAL A 195 8.69 -14.29 4.86
CA VAL A 195 9.09 -13.62 6.10
C VAL A 195 7.85 -13.49 6.99
N SER A 196 7.94 -14.00 8.22
CA SER A 196 6.87 -13.97 9.21
C SER A 196 7.29 -13.12 10.39
N VAL A 197 6.54 -12.06 10.66
CA VAL A 197 6.75 -11.15 11.78
C VAL A 197 5.61 -11.33 12.77
N LYS A 198 5.91 -11.84 13.96
CA LYS A 198 4.93 -11.98 15.04
C LYS A 198 4.84 -10.67 15.82
N LEU A 199 3.64 -10.21 16.06
CA LEU A 199 3.32 -8.92 16.67
C LEU A 199 2.54 -9.12 17.96
N ALA A 200 2.80 -8.27 18.95
CA ALA A 200 2.05 -8.28 20.20
C ALA A 200 0.56 -7.94 19.98
N ASN A 201 0.24 -7.12 18.97
CA ASN A 201 -1.13 -6.72 18.62
C ASN A 201 -1.42 -6.82 17.13
N ALA A 202 -2.64 -7.27 16.81
CA ALA A 202 -3.16 -7.33 15.44
C ALA A 202 -3.42 -5.95 14.81
N ASN A 203 -3.50 -4.87 15.60
CA ASN A 203 -3.75 -3.51 15.10
C ASN A 203 -2.46 -2.66 15.02
N THR A 204 -1.30 -3.30 14.89
CA THR A 204 -0.03 -2.59 14.76
C THR A 204 0.00 -1.83 13.42
N PRO A 205 0.28 -0.51 13.41
CA PRO A 205 0.37 0.27 12.18
C PRO A 205 1.68 -0.06 11.44
N ILE A 206 1.56 -0.70 10.28
CA ILE A 206 2.68 -1.18 9.47
C ILE A 206 2.55 -0.59 8.07
N ASP A 207 3.58 0.11 7.64
CA ASP A 207 3.76 0.51 6.25
C ASP A 207 4.74 -0.43 5.55
N VAL A 208 4.48 -0.72 4.28
CA VAL A 208 5.35 -1.57 3.47
C VAL A 208 5.60 -0.89 2.14
N SER A 209 6.86 -0.60 1.88
CA SER A 209 7.32 -0.01 0.63
C SER A 209 8.33 -0.94 -0.05
N LYS A 210 8.50 -0.75 -1.36
CA LYS A 210 9.60 -1.33 -2.12
C LYS A 210 10.55 -0.21 -2.51
N GLU A 211 11.79 -0.30 -2.07
CA GLU A 211 12.85 0.66 -2.38
C GLU A 211 13.97 -0.08 -3.13
N GLY A 212 14.09 0.20 -4.43
CA GLY A 212 15.02 -0.51 -5.30
C GLY A 212 14.76 -2.03 -5.33
N SER A 213 15.72 -2.80 -4.83
CA SER A 213 15.63 -4.26 -4.72
C SER A 213 15.12 -4.75 -3.37
N SER A 214 14.88 -3.86 -2.41
CA SER A 214 14.55 -4.21 -1.03
C SER A 214 13.10 -3.87 -0.70
N ILE A 215 12.51 -4.65 0.21
CA ILE A 215 11.18 -4.41 0.75
C ILE A 215 11.36 -3.90 2.18
N ILE A 216 10.81 -2.74 2.49
CA ILE A 216 10.95 -2.09 3.79
C ILE A 216 9.61 -2.15 4.50
N LEU A 217 9.60 -2.74 5.70
CA LEU A 217 8.48 -2.69 6.60
C LEU A 217 8.78 -1.68 7.70
N SER A 218 7.94 -0.67 7.83
CA SER A 218 8.01 0.34 8.89
C SER A 218 6.88 0.13 9.88
N LEU A 219 7.20 -0.41 11.05
CA LEU A 219 6.24 -0.67 12.12
C LEU A 219 6.25 0.51 13.10
N TYR A 220 5.28 1.40 12.99
CA TYR A 220 5.24 2.63 13.80
C TYR A 220 4.80 2.34 15.23
N ARG A 221 5.36 3.09 16.19
CA ARG A 221 5.06 2.97 17.62
C ARG A 221 5.18 1.52 18.12
N THR A 222 6.12 0.78 17.56
CA THR A 222 6.31 -0.65 17.81
C THR A 222 7.70 -0.85 18.37
N ALA A 223 7.77 -1.40 19.58
CA ALA A 223 9.05 -1.69 20.23
C ALA A 223 9.69 -2.96 19.66
N LEU A 224 11.01 -2.90 19.45
CA LEU A 224 11.83 -4.07 19.11
C LEU A 224 12.60 -4.54 20.35
N PRO A 225 12.37 -5.78 20.83
CA PRO A 225 13.24 -6.39 21.83
C PRO A 225 14.67 -6.53 21.31
N GLN A 226 15.67 -6.24 22.15
CA GLN A 226 17.09 -6.29 21.76
C GLN A 226 17.53 -7.64 21.18
N ALA A 227 16.88 -8.75 21.55
CA ALA A 227 17.18 -10.08 21.01
C ALA A 227 16.79 -10.26 19.53
N LEU A 228 15.89 -9.41 19.03
CA LEU A 228 15.39 -9.40 17.65
C LEU A 228 16.03 -8.30 16.81
N ASP A 229 16.88 -7.45 17.40
CA ASP A 229 17.74 -6.52 16.70
C ASP A 229 18.93 -7.28 16.10
N ARG A 230 18.69 -7.87 14.92
CA ARG A 230 19.62 -8.79 14.27
C ARG A 230 19.37 -8.85 12.77
N LYS A 231 20.41 -9.28 12.07
CA LYS A 231 20.38 -9.59 10.64
C LYS A 231 20.37 -11.10 10.41
N LEU A 232 19.39 -11.57 9.64
CA LEU A 232 19.31 -12.96 9.18
C LEU A 232 19.84 -13.05 7.75
N ASP A 233 20.78 -13.97 7.51
CA ASP A 233 21.24 -14.33 6.17
C ASP A 233 20.49 -15.59 5.72
N VAL A 234 19.80 -15.49 4.59
CA VAL A 234 18.92 -16.53 4.05
C VAL A 234 19.26 -16.89 2.60
N ILE A 235 20.45 -16.48 2.13
CA ILE A 235 20.89 -16.70 0.74
C ILE A 235 20.95 -18.19 0.35
N ASP A 236 21.29 -19.06 1.31
CA ASP A 236 21.45 -20.52 1.09
C ASP A 236 20.14 -21.25 0.85
N PHE A 237 19.00 -20.60 1.13
CA PHE A 237 17.70 -21.23 0.98
C PHE A 237 17.19 -21.20 -0.47
N ALA A 238 17.94 -20.64 -1.43
CA ALA A 238 17.54 -20.57 -2.84
C ALA A 238 16.16 -19.91 -3.04
N THR A 239 15.91 -18.83 -2.30
CA THR A 239 14.79 -17.91 -2.50
C THR A 239 15.30 -16.60 -3.07
N PRO A 240 14.43 -15.68 -3.52
CA PRO A 240 14.86 -14.35 -3.95
C PRO A 240 15.44 -13.51 -2.82
N ILE A 241 15.17 -13.85 -1.56
CA ILE A 241 15.59 -13.08 -0.39
C ILE A 241 17.05 -13.44 -0.07
N LYS A 242 17.87 -12.41 0.15
CA LYS A 242 19.26 -12.52 0.60
C LYS A 242 19.36 -12.35 2.10
N THR A 243 18.86 -11.23 2.61
CA THR A 243 19.00 -10.84 4.01
C THR A 243 17.70 -10.23 4.53
N ILE A 244 17.46 -10.43 5.84
CA ILE A 244 16.38 -9.79 6.58
C ILE A 244 17.02 -9.08 7.76
N ASP A 245 17.05 -7.76 7.71
CA ASP A 245 17.65 -6.92 8.73
C ASP A 245 16.56 -6.27 9.56
N THR A 246 16.58 -6.45 10.88
CA THR A 246 15.57 -5.90 11.79
C THR A 246 16.25 -4.98 12.78
N VAL A 247 15.91 -3.70 12.72
CA VAL A 247 16.55 -2.65 13.52
C VAL A 247 15.49 -1.78 14.20
N GLY A 248 15.72 -1.43 15.46
CA GLY A 248 14.89 -0.50 16.21
C GLY A 248 15.36 0.94 16.01
N ASP A 249 14.50 1.81 15.50
CA ASP A 249 14.76 3.25 15.35
C ASP A 249 13.77 4.06 16.22
N GLY A 250 14.16 4.28 17.47
CA GLY A 250 13.37 5.03 18.44
C GLY A 250 12.01 4.38 18.75
N LEU A 251 10.94 4.90 18.14
CA LEU A 251 9.58 4.37 18.28
C LEU A 251 9.13 3.52 17.07
N THR A 252 9.97 3.37 16.05
CA THR A 252 9.65 2.61 14.84
C THR A 252 10.57 1.41 14.75
N THR A 253 10.01 0.23 14.48
CA THR A 253 10.84 -0.93 14.10
C THR A 253 10.89 -0.98 12.58
N ARG A 254 12.10 -1.01 12.02
CA ARG A 254 12.32 -1.16 10.57
C ARG A 254 12.80 -2.58 10.28
N ILE A 255 12.11 -3.26 9.36
CA ILE A 255 12.54 -4.56 8.83
C ILE A 255 12.84 -4.39 7.35
N THR A 256 14.09 -4.59 6.96
CA THR A 256 14.55 -4.50 5.57
C THR A 256 14.76 -5.91 5.03
N ILE A 257 14.04 -6.25 3.98
CA ILE A 257 14.15 -7.54 3.28
C ILE A 257 14.85 -7.29 1.95
N ASP A 258 16.13 -7.63 1.87
CA ASP A 258 16.90 -7.49 0.64
C ASP A 258 16.64 -8.68 -0.28
N ALA A 259 16.18 -8.41 -1.50
CA ALA A 259 15.90 -9.44 -2.49
C ALA A 259 16.73 -9.23 -3.76
N MET A 260 16.83 -10.28 -4.59
CA MET A 260 17.58 -10.26 -5.84
C MET A 260 16.73 -10.64 -7.05
N GLY A 261 17.10 -10.06 -8.18
CA GLY A 261 16.41 -10.28 -9.46
C GLY A 261 15.05 -9.60 -9.51
N GLU A 262 14.27 -9.98 -10.52
CA GLU A 262 12.87 -9.56 -10.64
C GLU A 262 12.00 -10.46 -9.77
N TYR A 263 11.25 -9.85 -8.86
CA TYR A 263 10.34 -10.56 -7.98
C TYR A 263 9.03 -9.80 -7.87
N ASP A 264 8.01 -10.55 -7.47
CA ASP A 264 6.75 -10.02 -6.97
C ASP A 264 6.71 -10.25 -5.45
N TYR A 265 6.02 -9.40 -4.72
CA TYR A 265 5.85 -9.57 -3.29
C TYR A 265 4.41 -9.32 -2.85
N LEU A 266 3.99 -10.08 -1.85
CA LEU A 266 2.68 -9.97 -1.22
C LEU A 266 2.87 -9.83 0.28
N ALA A 267 2.48 -8.68 0.81
CA ALA A 267 2.46 -8.42 2.24
C ALA A 267 1.02 -8.43 2.75
N TYR A 268 0.75 -9.18 3.82
CA TYR A 268 -0.57 -9.24 4.45
C TYR A 268 -0.44 -9.57 5.93
N GLN A 269 -1.47 -9.22 6.69
CA GLN A 269 -1.54 -9.54 8.12
C GLN A 269 -2.68 -10.52 8.39
N ALA A 270 -2.35 -11.59 9.09
CA ALA A 270 -3.31 -12.54 9.64
C ALA A 270 -3.15 -12.54 11.18
N ASP A 271 -4.18 -12.09 11.87
CA ASP A 271 -4.17 -11.92 13.34
C ASP A 271 -2.94 -11.10 13.80
N ASN A 272 -2.12 -11.71 14.65
CA ASN A 272 -0.91 -11.17 15.22
C ASN A 272 0.34 -11.49 14.38
N GLN A 273 0.19 -11.93 13.15
CA GLN A 273 1.31 -12.29 12.27
C GLN A 273 1.24 -11.49 10.97
N TYR A 274 2.30 -10.74 10.70
CA TYR A 274 2.51 -10.05 9.43
C TYR A 274 3.40 -10.90 8.54
N VAL A 275 2.94 -11.20 7.33
CA VAL A 275 3.60 -12.11 6.41
C VAL A 275 3.96 -11.37 5.14
N VAL A 276 5.22 -11.48 4.72
CA VAL A 276 5.69 -11.01 3.41
C VAL A 276 6.17 -12.22 2.62
N SER A 277 5.41 -12.57 1.57
CA SER A 277 5.82 -13.57 0.60
C SER A 277 6.52 -12.90 -0.58
N VAL A 278 7.69 -13.38 -0.95
CA VAL A 278 8.50 -12.89 -2.06
C VAL A 278 8.68 -14.01 -3.06
N LYS A 279 8.11 -13.83 -4.26
CA LYS A 279 8.11 -14.81 -5.34
C LYS A 279 9.03 -14.36 -6.48
N PRO A 280 9.94 -15.21 -6.97
CA PRO A 280 10.72 -14.89 -8.17
C PRO A 280 9.80 -14.81 -9.40
N LEU A 281 10.03 -13.83 -10.27
CA LEU A 281 9.34 -13.73 -11.55
C LEU A 281 10.16 -14.38 -12.65
N THR A 282 9.47 -15.12 -13.50
CA THR A 282 10.05 -15.63 -14.75
C THR A 282 10.19 -14.51 -15.77
N ARG A 283 11.09 -14.67 -16.75
CA ARG A 283 11.29 -13.67 -17.81
C ARG A 283 10.01 -13.33 -18.58
N GLN A 284 9.13 -14.32 -18.79
CA GLN A 284 7.85 -14.12 -19.47
C GLN A 284 6.89 -13.27 -18.62
N GLU A 285 6.78 -13.56 -17.32
CA GLU A 285 5.94 -12.76 -16.41
C GLU A 285 6.43 -11.31 -16.26
N VAL A 286 7.75 -11.08 -16.33
CA VAL A 286 8.32 -9.72 -16.34
C VAL A 286 7.96 -8.96 -17.63
N GLU A 287 8.00 -9.63 -18.78
CA GLU A 287 7.59 -9.05 -20.06
C GLU A 287 6.08 -8.74 -20.10
N ASP A 288 5.26 -9.63 -19.55
CA ASP A 288 3.81 -9.44 -19.43
C ASP A 288 3.46 -8.29 -18.47
N ARG A 289 4.18 -8.15 -17.35
CA ARG A 289 3.99 -7.02 -16.41
C ARG A 289 4.30 -5.67 -17.06
N LYS A 290 5.41 -5.57 -17.80
CA LYS A 290 5.75 -4.36 -18.57
C LYS A 290 4.70 -4.01 -19.63
N LYS A 291 3.97 -5.02 -20.11
CA LYS A 291 2.87 -4.85 -21.06
C LYS A 291 1.56 -4.44 -20.37
N ASN A 292 1.41 -4.72 -19.08
CA ASN A 292 0.22 -4.43 -18.28
C ASN A 292 0.32 -3.11 -17.46
N GLU A 293 1.44 -2.38 -17.52
CA GLU A 293 1.54 -1.01 -16.97
C GLU A 293 0.73 0.03 -17.77
N PHE A 294 0.22 -0.35 -18.94
CA PHE A 294 -0.64 0.50 -19.75
C PHE A 294 -2.11 0.34 -19.31
N ALA A 295 -2.61 1.31 -18.53
CA ALA A 295 -3.91 1.28 -17.89
C ALA A 295 -5.00 2.07 -18.65
N GLY A 296 -4.66 2.64 -19.80
CA GLY A 296 -5.57 3.48 -20.57
C GLY A 296 -6.79 2.73 -21.15
N GLU A 297 -7.90 3.45 -21.30
CA GLU A 297 -9.05 2.99 -22.08
C GLU A 297 -8.62 2.48 -23.47
N LYS A 298 -9.22 1.36 -23.89
CA LYS A 298 -8.84 0.68 -25.14
C LYS A 298 -9.41 1.42 -26.33
N LEU A 299 -8.54 1.73 -27.29
CA LEU A 299 -8.90 2.27 -28.59
C LEU A 299 -8.62 1.27 -29.72
N SER A 300 -9.40 1.37 -30.78
CA SER A 300 -9.14 0.70 -32.05
C SER A 300 -9.05 1.76 -33.13
N LEU A 301 -7.89 1.89 -33.76
CA LEU A 301 -7.59 2.91 -34.77
C LEU A 301 -7.11 2.24 -36.04
N ASN A 302 -7.55 2.72 -37.20
CA ASN A 302 -7.05 2.23 -38.48
C ASN A 302 -6.86 3.41 -39.42
N PHE A 303 -5.62 3.81 -39.60
CA PHE A 303 -5.23 4.91 -40.45
C PHE A 303 -4.17 4.47 -41.46
N GLN A 304 -4.31 5.00 -42.66
CA GLN A 304 -3.33 4.83 -43.72
C GLN A 304 -2.88 6.21 -44.14
N ASP A 305 -1.56 6.44 -44.09
CA ASP A 305 -0.93 7.70 -44.50
C ASP A 305 -1.59 8.96 -43.91
N ILE A 306 -1.77 8.98 -42.59
CA ILE A 306 -2.32 10.14 -41.87
C ILE A 306 -1.20 10.96 -41.24
N GLU A 307 -1.37 12.28 -41.17
CA GLU A 307 -0.45 13.16 -40.45
C GLU A 307 -0.36 12.77 -38.97
N VAL A 308 0.87 12.70 -38.44
CA VAL A 308 1.10 12.31 -37.05
C VAL A 308 0.41 13.27 -36.07
N ARG A 309 0.37 14.57 -36.39
CA ARG A 309 -0.34 15.59 -35.62
C ARG A 309 -1.82 15.26 -35.47
N SER A 310 -2.48 14.80 -36.54
CA SER A 310 -3.90 14.42 -36.50
C SER A 310 -4.15 13.20 -35.63
N VAL A 311 -3.24 12.22 -35.64
CA VAL A 311 -3.35 11.03 -34.76
C VAL A 311 -3.18 11.42 -33.30
N LEU A 312 -2.18 12.26 -33.00
CA LEU A 312 -1.95 12.76 -31.64
C LEU A 312 -3.16 13.57 -31.15
N GLN A 313 -3.75 14.40 -32.02
CA GLN A 313 -4.95 15.16 -31.70
C GLN A 313 -6.12 14.24 -31.38
N LEU A 314 -6.35 13.19 -32.17
CA LEU A 314 -7.42 12.24 -31.90
C LEU A 314 -7.27 11.52 -30.56
N ILE A 315 -6.04 11.13 -30.19
CA ILE A 315 -5.76 10.52 -28.89
C ILE A 315 -6.01 11.52 -27.76
N ALA A 316 -5.60 12.78 -27.94
CA ALA A 316 -5.84 13.85 -26.98
C ALA A 316 -7.34 14.14 -26.79
N ASP A 317 -8.10 14.22 -27.89
CA ASP A 317 -9.55 14.40 -27.89
C ASP A 317 -10.28 13.23 -27.19
N PHE A 318 -9.80 11.99 -27.39
CA PHE A 318 -10.36 10.81 -26.73
C PHE A 318 -10.11 10.80 -25.21
N THR A 319 -8.95 11.30 -24.78
CA THR A 319 -8.54 11.30 -23.36
C THR A 319 -8.90 12.58 -22.61
N GLY A 320 -9.36 13.61 -23.31
CA GLY A 320 -9.65 14.93 -22.74
C GLY A 320 -8.41 15.76 -22.40
N LEU A 321 -7.22 15.35 -22.88
CA LEU A 321 -5.96 16.08 -22.68
C LEU A 321 -5.84 17.23 -23.67
N ASN A 322 -5.28 18.36 -23.22
CA ASN A 322 -4.93 19.46 -24.14
C ASN A 322 -3.60 19.15 -24.83
N LEU A 323 -3.58 19.05 -26.15
CA LEU A 323 -2.35 18.80 -26.91
C LEU A 323 -1.66 20.11 -27.35
N VAL A 324 -0.37 20.21 -27.10
CA VAL A 324 0.52 21.22 -27.66
C VAL A 324 1.63 20.52 -28.46
N ALA A 325 1.55 20.56 -29.78
CA ALA A 325 2.55 19.96 -30.66
C ALA A 325 3.44 21.04 -31.28
N SER A 326 4.77 20.89 -31.19
CA SER A 326 5.73 21.79 -31.86
C SER A 326 5.51 21.80 -33.37
N ASP A 327 5.85 22.89 -34.05
CA ASP A 327 5.71 23.02 -35.50
C ASP A 327 6.57 22.01 -36.27
N THR A 328 7.67 21.56 -35.65
CA THR A 328 8.62 20.56 -36.16
C THR A 328 8.08 19.12 -36.16
N VAL A 329 6.90 18.88 -35.58
CA VAL A 329 6.24 17.57 -35.62
C VAL A 329 5.62 17.36 -37.01
N GLU A 330 6.42 16.82 -37.92
CA GLU A 330 6.05 16.56 -39.31
C GLU A 330 6.07 15.06 -39.66
N GLY A 331 5.32 14.71 -40.71
CA GLY A 331 5.34 13.40 -41.34
C GLY A 331 4.06 12.59 -41.15
N ASN A 332 3.96 11.52 -41.94
CA ASN A 332 2.77 10.66 -42.00
C ASN A 332 3.04 9.30 -41.38
N ILE A 333 2.02 8.72 -40.75
CA ILE A 333 2.07 7.39 -40.16
C ILE A 333 0.93 6.53 -40.71
N THR A 334 1.22 5.24 -40.91
CA THR A 334 0.20 4.23 -41.18
C THR A 334 0.13 3.34 -39.95
N LEU A 335 -1.04 3.21 -39.35
CA LEU A 335 -1.23 2.56 -38.06
C LEU A 335 -2.55 1.78 -38.05
N ARG A 336 -2.48 0.51 -37.65
CA ARG A 336 -3.66 -0.31 -37.36
C ARG A 336 -3.53 -0.88 -35.95
N LEU A 337 -4.41 -0.44 -35.06
CA LEU A 337 -4.54 -0.86 -33.68
C LEU A 337 -5.94 -1.44 -33.46
N GLU A 338 -6.01 -2.51 -32.69
CA GLU A 338 -7.26 -3.18 -32.34
C GLU A 338 -7.26 -3.46 -30.84
N SER A 339 -8.19 -2.83 -30.12
CA SER A 339 -8.35 -2.94 -28.66
C SER A 339 -7.06 -2.70 -27.87
N VAL A 340 -6.31 -1.66 -28.23
CA VAL A 340 -5.05 -1.27 -27.59
C VAL A 340 -5.28 -0.09 -26.65
N PRO A 341 -4.79 -0.12 -25.39
CA PRO A 341 -4.82 1.03 -24.49
C PRO A 341 -4.26 2.31 -25.15
N TRP A 342 -4.90 3.46 -24.92
CA TRP A 342 -4.54 4.72 -25.59
C TRP A 342 -3.12 5.21 -25.28
N ASP A 343 -2.63 4.94 -24.08
CA ASP A 343 -1.29 5.28 -23.60
C ASP A 343 -0.22 4.45 -24.31
N GLN A 344 -0.49 3.17 -24.53
CA GLN A 344 0.31 2.30 -25.37
C GLN A 344 0.26 2.75 -26.84
N ALA A 345 -0.93 3.10 -27.35
CA ALA A 345 -1.09 3.62 -28.70
C ALA A 345 -0.27 4.91 -28.92
N LEU A 346 -0.33 5.83 -27.96
CA LEU A 346 0.46 7.07 -27.96
C LEU A 346 1.96 6.77 -27.97
N ASP A 347 2.44 5.87 -27.11
CA ASP A 347 3.86 5.48 -27.07
C ASP A 347 4.35 4.86 -28.39
N ILE A 348 3.53 4.02 -29.03
CA ILE A 348 3.83 3.45 -30.35
C ILE A 348 4.00 4.56 -31.40
N VAL A 349 3.08 5.54 -31.42
CA VAL A 349 3.13 6.67 -32.36
C VAL A 349 4.37 7.53 -32.14
N LEU A 350 4.68 7.85 -30.89
CA LEU A 350 5.85 8.67 -30.52
C LEU A 350 7.16 7.97 -30.94
N LYS A 351 7.31 6.68 -30.59
CA LYS A 351 8.51 5.89 -30.93
C LYS A 351 8.69 5.71 -32.43
N ALA A 352 7.61 5.48 -33.18
CA ALA A 352 7.68 5.30 -34.63
C ALA A 352 8.22 6.55 -35.37
N LYS A 353 8.08 7.73 -34.77
CA LYS A 353 8.47 9.01 -35.35
C LYS A 353 9.59 9.74 -34.62
N GLY A 354 10.19 9.11 -33.61
CA GLY A 354 11.27 9.72 -32.82
C GLY A 354 10.81 10.98 -32.05
N LEU A 355 9.53 11.03 -31.70
CA LEU A 355 8.94 12.10 -30.90
C LEU A 355 9.00 11.72 -29.43
N ASP A 356 8.94 12.73 -28.57
CA ASP A 356 8.85 12.56 -27.13
C ASP A 356 7.73 13.46 -26.57
N LYS A 357 7.28 13.14 -25.35
CA LYS A 357 6.19 13.86 -24.67
C LYS A 357 6.60 14.41 -23.32
N ARG A 358 6.02 15.54 -22.93
CA ARG A 358 6.03 16.06 -21.55
C ARG A 358 4.60 16.33 -21.14
N GLN A 359 4.19 15.76 -20.00
CA GLN A 359 2.86 16.00 -19.45
C GLN A 359 2.99 16.90 -18.24
N GLN A 360 2.24 18.00 -18.25
CA GLN A 360 2.11 18.90 -17.11
C GLN A 360 0.62 19.05 -16.80
N GLY A 361 0.15 18.29 -15.82
CA GLY A 361 -1.27 18.19 -15.48
C GLY A 361 -2.10 17.75 -16.68
N ASN A 362 -3.00 18.63 -17.14
CA ASN A 362 -3.92 18.39 -18.26
C ASN A 362 -3.38 18.82 -19.64
N VAL A 363 -2.09 19.18 -19.73
CA VAL A 363 -1.45 19.58 -20.99
C VAL A 363 -0.40 18.56 -21.38
N LEU A 364 -0.53 18.02 -22.59
CA LEU A 364 0.41 17.11 -23.24
C LEU A 364 1.20 17.88 -24.28
N MET A 365 2.48 18.12 -24.00
CA MET A 365 3.42 18.70 -24.95
C MET A 365 4.11 17.58 -25.73
N VAL A 366 4.15 17.70 -27.07
CA VAL A 366 4.83 16.74 -27.96
C VAL A 366 5.76 17.49 -28.89
N ALA A 367 7.01 17.04 -28.97
CA ALA A 367 8.00 17.55 -29.92
C ALA A 367 9.01 16.45 -30.29
N PRO A 368 9.88 16.67 -31.29
CA PRO A 368 10.98 15.75 -31.56
C PRO A 368 11.87 15.55 -30.32
N ALA A 369 12.27 14.30 -30.05
CA ALA A 369 13.04 13.97 -28.86
C ALA A 369 14.34 14.79 -28.73
N VAL A 370 14.97 15.11 -29.87
CA VAL A 370 16.19 15.92 -29.92
C VAL A 370 15.93 17.36 -29.48
N GLU A 371 14.83 17.98 -29.92
CA GLU A 371 14.47 19.35 -29.57
C GLU A 371 14.19 19.49 -28.07
N ILE A 372 13.45 18.53 -27.50
CA ILE A 372 13.19 18.48 -26.05
C ILE A 372 14.50 18.35 -25.27
N ALA A 373 15.37 17.42 -25.67
CA ALA A 373 16.65 17.19 -25.01
C ALA A 373 17.56 18.42 -25.07
N GLU A 374 17.59 19.12 -26.21
CA GLU A 374 18.35 20.36 -26.35
C GLU A 374 17.79 21.48 -25.48
N GLN A 375 16.47 21.67 -25.46
CA GLN A 375 15.82 22.68 -24.63
C GLN A 375 16.08 22.44 -23.14
N GLU A 376 15.97 21.20 -22.68
CA GLU A 376 16.27 20.83 -21.29
C GLU A 376 17.73 21.07 -20.95
N ARG A 377 18.66 20.71 -21.86
CA ARG A 377 20.08 20.98 -21.68
C ARG A 377 20.37 22.46 -21.54
N LEU A 378 19.79 23.29 -22.42
CA LEU A 378 19.94 24.74 -22.37
C LEU A 378 19.33 25.33 -21.10
N GLN A 379 18.20 24.80 -20.64
CA GLN A 379 17.56 25.25 -19.40
C GLN A 379 18.44 24.93 -18.18
N VAL A 380 19.00 23.73 -18.11
CA VAL A 380 19.92 23.33 -17.04
C VAL A 380 21.20 24.18 -17.08
N GLU A 381 21.77 24.39 -18.27
CA GLU A 381 22.97 25.23 -18.43
C GLU A 381 22.69 26.69 -18.04
N ALA A 382 21.56 27.26 -18.45
CA ALA A 382 21.15 28.60 -18.05
C ALA A 382 20.94 28.70 -16.53
N ASN A 383 20.30 27.71 -15.91
CA ASN A 383 20.13 27.66 -14.46
C ASN A 383 21.48 27.59 -13.73
N LYS A 384 22.42 26.78 -14.23
CA LYS A 384 23.80 26.72 -13.69
C LYS A 384 24.51 28.07 -13.81
N GLN A 385 24.45 28.71 -14.97
CA GLN A 385 25.05 30.03 -15.19
C GLN A 385 24.44 31.10 -14.27
N LEU A 386 23.12 31.06 -14.03
CA LEU A 386 22.48 31.98 -13.09
C LEU A 386 23.00 31.79 -11.66
N ILE A 387 23.19 30.54 -11.22
CA ILE A 387 23.77 30.23 -9.90
C ILE A 387 25.24 30.68 -9.84
N GLU A 388 26.03 30.46 -10.90
CA GLU A 388 27.43 30.91 -10.97
C GLU A 388 27.57 32.44 -10.99
N LEU A 389 26.61 33.16 -11.55
CA LEU A 389 26.60 34.63 -11.60
C LEU A 389 25.97 35.27 -10.36
N ALA A 390 25.31 34.49 -9.51
CA ALA A 390 24.73 35.01 -8.28
C ALA A 390 25.83 35.54 -7.33
N PRO A 391 25.58 36.68 -6.66
CA PRO A 391 26.51 37.23 -5.69
C PRO A 391 26.58 36.32 -4.45
N LEU A 392 27.80 36.04 -3.99
CA LEU A 392 28.02 35.34 -2.73
C LEU A 392 27.79 36.30 -1.57
N VAL A 393 27.02 35.87 -0.58
CA VAL A 393 26.72 36.60 0.65
C VAL A 393 27.24 35.78 1.83
N THR A 394 27.77 36.45 2.86
CA THR A 394 28.17 35.78 4.10
C THR A 394 27.11 35.98 5.17
N ASP A 395 26.67 34.89 5.80
CA ASP A 395 25.73 34.89 6.91
C ASP A 395 26.25 34.10 8.11
N PHE A 396 25.73 34.43 9.30
CA PHE A 396 26.14 33.85 10.58
C PHE A 396 24.96 33.08 11.20
N VAL A 397 25.06 31.75 11.21
CA VAL A 397 24.04 30.86 11.77
C VAL A 397 24.51 30.36 13.14
N ARG A 398 23.90 30.89 14.20
CA ARG A 398 24.20 30.46 15.57
C ARG A 398 23.35 29.26 15.98
N VAL A 399 24.01 28.18 16.40
CA VAL A 399 23.38 26.93 16.88
C VAL A 399 23.23 26.99 18.42
N ARG A 400 22.10 26.51 18.95
CA ARG A 400 21.73 26.70 20.36
C ARG A 400 21.74 25.43 21.21
N TYR A 401 21.22 24.34 20.68
CA TYR A 401 21.02 23.07 21.38
C TYR A 401 22.00 22.00 20.92
N ALA A 402 22.25 21.92 19.61
CA ALA A 402 23.24 21.00 19.04
C ALA A 402 24.65 21.62 18.95
N ASP A 403 25.65 20.77 18.72
CA ASP A 403 27.01 21.20 18.43
C ASP A 403 27.13 21.62 16.95
N ALA A 404 27.68 22.81 16.69
CA ALA A 404 27.76 23.37 15.35
C ALA A 404 28.70 22.58 14.43
N ARG A 405 29.70 21.87 14.98
CA ARG A 405 30.62 21.04 14.19
C ARG A 405 29.95 19.74 13.78
N GLU A 406 29.25 19.08 14.70
CA GLU A 406 28.49 17.85 14.40
C GLU A 406 27.38 18.11 13.38
N LEU A 407 26.65 19.23 13.52
CA LEU A 407 25.67 19.64 12.52
C LEU A 407 26.31 19.95 11.16
N PHE A 408 27.49 20.59 11.15
CA PHE A 408 28.17 20.93 9.91
C PHE A 408 28.69 19.69 9.19
N GLU A 409 29.27 18.72 9.90
CA GLU A 409 29.76 17.45 9.35
C GLU A 409 28.63 16.62 8.70
N LEU A 410 27.38 16.78 9.14
CA LEU A 410 26.21 16.17 8.49
C LEU A 410 25.93 16.75 7.08
N PHE A 411 26.35 17.98 6.84
CA PHE A 411 26.07 18.73 5.60
C PHE A 411 27.30 18.91 4.69
N ASP A 412 28.50 18.76 5.25
CA ASP A 412 29.79 18.84 4.56
C ASP A 412 30.23 17.45 4.04
N VAL A 413 29.38 16.85 3.19
CA VAL A 413 29.76 15.62 2.49
C VAL A 413 30.58 16.01 1.26
N ASP A 414 31.89 16.03 1.44
CA ASP A 414 32.85 16.37 0.38
C ASP A 414 32.75 15.37 -0.79
N GLU A 415 32.40 15.86 -1.99
CA GLU A 415 32.30 15.09 -3.24
C GLU A 415 33.68 14.59 -3.75
N GLY A 416 34.78 14.88 -3.04
CA GLY A 416 36.16 14.68 -3.51
C GLY A 416 37.05 13.69 -2.74
N GLY A 417 36.56 12.99 -1.72
CA GLY A 417 37.42 12.21 -0.80
C GLY A 417 37.30 10.69 -0.92
N GLY A 418 38.07 10.06 -1.82
CA GLY A 418 38.18 8.60 -1.87
C GLY A 418 38.77 8.01 -0.57
N GLY A 419 37.99 7.22 0.17
CA GLY A 419 38.53 6.54 1.36
C GLY A 419 37.54 5.92 2.34
N GLY A 420 36.67 5.01 1.87
CA GLY A 420 36.17 3.86 2.65
C GLY A 420 35.35 4.13 3.92
N SER A 421 34.03 4.26 3.75
CA SER A 421 33.06 3.45 4.49
C SER A 421 31.72 3.56 3.77
N SER A 422 31.15 2.41 3.46
CA SER A 422 29.82 2.23 2.92
C SER A 422 28.77 2.72 3.93
N ASP A 423 28.17 3.88 3.67
CA ASP A 423 26.85 4.19 4.21
C ASP A 423 26.07 5.07 3.23
N GLU A 424 24.90 4.58 2.84
CA GLU A 424 24.04 5.13 1.80
C GLU A 424 23.24 6.31 2.34
N ASN A 425 23.90 7.43 2.62
CA ASN A 425 23.22 8.70 2.73
C ASN A 425 24.03 9.77 2.00
N ALA A 426 23.92 9.77 0.68
CA ALA A 426 24.38 10.86 -0.15
C ALA A 426 23.47 12.07 0.10
N THR A 427 23.60 12.70 1.27
CA THR A 427 23.16 14.09 1.44
C THR A 427 24.11 14.90 0.56
N SER A 428 23.70 15.10 -0.69
CA SER A 428 24.36 16.04 -1.62
C SER A 428 24.71 17.30 -0.86
N SER A 429 25.97 17.75 -0.96
CA SER A 429 26.43 18.97 -0.30
C SER A 429 25.37 20.06 -0.46
N ILE A 430 24.86 20.56 0.67
CA ILE A 430 23.81 21.58 0.69
C ILE A 430 24.30 22.92 0.13
N LEU A 431 25.62 23.08 0.10
CA LEU A 431 26.32 24.24 -0.41
C LEU A 431 26.37 24.22 -1.94
N SER A 432 26.43 25.39 -2.56
CA SER A 432 26.76 25.46 -3.98
C SER A 432 28.23 25.08 -4.23
N GLU A 433 28.60 24.81 -5.48
CA GLU A 433 29.99 24.56 -5.89
C GLU A 433 30.96 25.71 -5.49
N ARG A 434 30.43 26.92 -5.27
CA ARG A 434 31.19 28.11 -4.85
C ARG A 434 31.03 28.44 -3.37
N GLY A 435 30.18 27.68 -2.68
CA GLY A 435 29.87 27.86 -1.26
C GLY A 435 31.05 27.46 -0.39
N THR A 436 31.28 28.22 0.67
CA THR A 436 32.27 27.87 1.70
C THR A 436 31.65 28.09 3.07
N ALA A 437 31.97 27.23 4.02
CA ALA A 437 31.48 27.33 5.37
C ALA A 437 32.61 27.08 6.37
N ILE A 438 32.55 27.79 7.50
CA ILE A 438 33.53 27.72 8.57
C ILE A 438 32.79 27.67 9.90
N VAL A 439 33.16 26.74 10.77
CA VAL A 439 32.58 26.63 12.11
C VAL A 439 33.47 27.33 13.12
N ASP A 440 32.91 28.28 13.89
CA ASP A 440 33.54 28.83 15.10
C ASP A 440 33.00 28.09 16.34
N GLU A 441 33.77 27.10 16.79
CA GLU A 441 33.45 26.27 17.97
C GLU A 441 33.31 27.12 19.25
N ARG A 442 34.07 28.22 19.38
CA ARG A 442 34.03 29.07 20.59
C ARG A 442 32.69 29.78 20.75
N THR A 443 32.04 30.13 19.64
CA THR A 443 30.75 30.83 19.64
C THR A 443 29.59 29.94 19.19
N ASN A 444 29.84 28.66 18.93
CA ASN A 444 28.89 27.71 18.35
C ASN A 444 28.14 28.29 17.15
N THR A 445 28.89 28.90 16.22
CA THR A 445 28.34 29.64 15.07
C THR A 445 28.95 29.12 13.77
N ILE A 446 28.09 28.84 12.79
CA ILE A 446 28.48 28.45 11.44
C ILE A 446 28.46 29.72 10.58
N ILE A 447 29.63 30.06 10.03
CA ILE A 447 29.82 31.18 9.10
C ILE A 447 29.72 30.61 7.70
N LEU A 448 28.66 30.96 6.99
CA LEU A 448 28.34 30.43 5.67
C LEU A 448 28.50 31.53 4.62
N THR A 449 29.26 31.27 3.56
CA THR A 449 29.36 32.14 2.38
C THR A 449 28.85 31.40 1.17
N ASP A 450 27.67 31.76 0.67
CA ASP A 450 27.02 31.10 -0.46
C ASP A 450 26.01 32.05 -1.15
N VAL A 451 25.28 31.56 -2.14
CA VAL A 451 24.13 32.24 -2.74
C VAL A 451 22.98 32.32 -1.73
N GLN A 452 22.21 33.42 -1.78
CA GLN A 452 21.13 33.69 -0.82
C GLN A 452 20.15 32.52 -0.65
N ASP A 453 19.73 31.89 -1.76
CA ASP A 453 18.78 30.77 -1.74
C ASP A 453 19.32 29.57 -0.95
N LYS A 454 20.63 29.28 -1.06
CA LYS A 454 21.30 28.20 -0.33
C LYS A 454 21.47 28.51 1.15
N ILE A 455 21.76 29.76 1.50
CA ILE A 455 21.79 30.22 2.89
C ILE A 455 20.42 30.06 3.55
N ASP A 456 19.35 30.40 2.82
CA ASP A 456 17.98 30.29 3.34
C ASP A 456 17.55 28.82 3.52
N GLU A 457 17.94 27.94 2.59
CA GLU A 457 17.79 26.48 2.69
C GLU A 457 18.54 25.91 3.90
N PHE A 458 19.82 26.24 4.05
CA PHE A 458 20.65 25.82 5.19
C PHE A 458 20.06 26.28 6.53
N ARG A 459 19.62 27.54 6.61
CA ARG A 459 19.02 28.09 7.83
C ARG A 459 17.72 27.37 8.21
N ARG A 460 16.92 26.97 7.21
CA ARG A 460 15.69 26.21 7.46
C ARG A 460 16.02 24.84 8.06
N LEU A 461 17.03 24.15 7.52
CA LEU A 461 17.43 22.83 7.99
C LEU A 461 18.05 22.88 9.39
N VAL A 462 18.94 23.86 9.65
CA VAL A 462 19.49 24.04 11.01
C VAL A 462 18.38 24.29 12.03
N LYS A 463 17.32 25.05 11.68
CA LYS A 463 16.18 25.26 12.60
C LYS A 463 15.39 23.99 12.89
N GLU A 464 15.34 23.06 11.95
CA GLU A 464 14.61 21.80 12.10
C GLU A 464 15.38 20.78 12.95
N LEU A 465 16.72 20.80 12.85
CA LEU A 465 17.61 19.92 13.61
C LEU A 465 18.02 20.46 14.98
N ASP A 466 18.15 21.79 15.14
CA ASP A 466 18.55 22.44 16.39
C ASP A 466 17.37 22.50 17.39
N ILE A 467 16.96 21.33 17.88
CA ILE A 467 15.89 21.14 18.87
C ILE A 467 16.44 20.55 20.18
N PRO A 468 15.84 20.87 21.34
CA PRO A 468 16.31 20.35 22.62
C PRO A 468 16.06 18.84 22.75
N ILE A 469 17.10 18.10 23.16
CA ILE A 469 16.99 16.68 23.48
C ILE A 469 16.16 16.43 24.75
N LYS A 470 15.41 15.33 24.78
CA LYS A 470 14.66 14.90 25.97
C LYS A 470 15.57 14.08 26.88
N GLN A 471 15.59 14.41 28.16
CA GLN A 471 16.33 13.63 29.16
C GLN A 471 15.54 12.38 29.54
N VAL A 472 16.22 11.23 29.62
CA VAL A 472 15.67 9.96 30.11
C VAL A 472 16.43 9.50 31.35
N GLU A 473 15.69 9.10 32.38
CA GLU A 473 16.23 8.51 33.60
C GLU A 473 16.24 6.98 33.46
N ILE A 474 17.38 6.35 33.72
CA ILE A 474 17.56 4.90 33.61
C ILE A 474 17.86 4.34 35.00
N ASP A 475 16.89 3.61 35.56
CA ASP A 475 17.03 2.90 36.83
C ASP A 475 17.27 1.40 36.59
N ALA A 476 18.37 0.87 37.15
CA ALA A 476 18.67 -0.56 37.14
C ALA A 476 18.55 -1.13 38.56
N ARG A 477 17.62 -2.09 38.75
CA ARG A 477 17.46 -2.79 40.03
C ARG A 477 18.06 -4.19 39.94
N ILE A 478 19.13 -4.42 40.71
CA ILE A 478 19.76 -5.74 40.87
C ILE A 478 19.14 -6.41 42.10
N ILE A 479 18.71 -7.66 41.96
CA ILE A 479 18.22 -8.51 43.06
C ILE A 479 19.25 -9.62 43.26
N VAL A 480 19.77 -9.75 44.49
CA VAL A 480 20.75 -10.78 44.90
C VAL A 480 20.06 -11.88 45.69
#